data_AF-A0AAF0DTJ0-F1
#
_entry.id   AF-A0AAF0DTJ0-F1
#
_cell.length_a   1.000
_cell.length_b   1.000
_cell.length_c   1.000
_cell.angle_alpha   90.00
_cell.angle_beta   90.00
_cell.angle_gamma   90.00
#
_symmetry.space_group_name_H-M   'P 1'
#
loop_
_entity.id
_entity.type
_entity.pdbx_description
1 polymer ?
#
loop_
_entity_poly.entity_id
_entity_poly.type
_entity_poly.pdbx_seq_one_letter_code
_entity_poly.pdbx_strand_id
1 'polypeptide(L)'
;MASGAGDARANGAIAAQERAMHVSNMSDPQNMDNVSELGEDEEIYGHQYFAEVAEDFIEDDFNLTGLNFLVPFYKEALEMILDIEPQEDSLKIPDVSIVESSAELLYGLIHQRYILTRQGMQQMVDKYEEGHFGVCPRVFCNSQLVLPCGRSDLPGLDTVKLYCPNCLDTYIPPSSRFHGIDGAFFGTTFPHLLLQCYRDLAPSIVAAPAATLSDEQQEQEDTEQATEAPSAGALTPARLGRKIPHTEIYIPRIYGFRVSEFAISGPRMQWMRERPHSLTELEQT
;
A
#
# COMPACT_ATOMS: atom_id res chain seq x y z
N MET A 1 37.13 5.85 -18.46
CA MET A 1 37.23 6.48 -17.13
C MET A 1 36.10 7.48 -17.01
N ALA A 2 35.14 7.20 -16.13
CA ALA A 2 34.04 8.04 -15.62
C ALA A 2 32.71 7.26 -15.61
N SER A 3 32.58 6.33 -14.66
CA SER A 3 31.31 5.73 -14.22
C SER A 3 31.52 5.33 -12.76
N GLY A 4 30.98 6.09 -11.81
CA GLY A 4 31.18 5.78 -10.39
C GLY A 4 30.83 6.91 -9.41
N ALA A 5 29.94 7.83 -9.77
CA ALA A 5 29.54 8.94 -8.88
C ALA A 5 28.04 8.94 -8.51
N GLY A 6 27.27 7.95 -8.98
CA GLY A 6 25.83 7.82 -8.68
C GLY A 6 25.53 7.04 -7.40
N ASP A 7 26.32 6.01 -7.09
CA ASP A 7 26.02 5.05 -6.01
C ASP A 7 26.36 5.56 -4.59
N ALA A 8 27.12 6.64 -4.46
CA ALA A 8 27.53 7.16 -3.15
C ALA A 8 26.51 8.12 -2.51
N ARG A 9 25.51 8.60 -3.28
CA ARG A 9 24.51 9.56 -2.80
C ARG A 9 23.22 8.90 -2.33
N ALA A 10 22.79 7.82 -2.99
CA ALA A 10 21.62 7.03 -2.58
C ALA A 10 21.75 6.42 -1.16
N ASN A 11 22.97 6.25 -0.66
CA ASN A 11 23.25 5.79 0.70
C ASN A 11 22.97 6.85 1.79
N GLY A 12 22.75 8.12 1.42
CA GLY A 12 22.45 9.22 2.35
C GLY A 12 21.02 9.15 2.88
N ALA A 13 20.01 9.13 2.01
CA ALA A 13 18.61 8.98 2.42
C ALA A 13 18.33 7.67 3.18
N ILE A 14 19.03 6.58 2.85
CA ILE A 14 18.95 5.31 3.58
C ILE A 14 19.48 5.50 5.00
N ALA A 15 20.63 6.15 5.17
CA ALA A 15 21.20 6.44 6.49
C ALA A 15 20.34 7.42 7.31
N ALA A 16 19.66 8.37 6.68
CA ALA A 16 18.73 9.30 7.33
C ALA A 16 17.44 8.59 7.79
N GLN A 17 16.88 7.73 6.94
CA GLN A 17 15.77 6.84 7.28
C GLN A 17 16.15 5.89 8.44
N GLU A 18 17.37 5.35 8.42
CA GLU A 18 17.91 4.50 9.46
C GLU A 18 18.12 5.26 10.78
N ARG A 19 18.72 6.46 10.76
CA ARG A 19 19.07 7.23 11.97
C ARG A 19 17.89 7.90 12.65
N ALA A 20 16.96 8.48 11.88
CA ALA A 20 15.75 9.07 12.45
C ALA A 20 14.83 8.00 13.09
N MET A 21 14.91 6.74 12.65
CA MET A 21 14.01 5.66 13.07
C MET A 21 14.65 4.66 14.06
N HIS A 22 15.98 4.65 14.23
CA HIS A 22 16.72 3.76 15.15
C HIS A 22 16.41 3.99 16.65
N VAL A 23 16.00 5.19 17.06
CA VAL A 23 15.88 5.56 18.50
C VAL A 23 14.57 5.09 19.16
N SER A 24 13.56 4.75 18.36
CA SER A 24 12.27 4.23 18.86
C SER A 24 12.40 2.86 19.57
N ASN A 25 13.47 2.10 19.26
CA ASN A 25 13.67 0.73 19.73
C ASN A 25 14.41 0.61 21.08
N MET A 26 14.66 1.72 21.80
CA MET A 26 15.29 1.69 23.14
C MET A 26 14.28 1.59 24.30
N SER A 27 12.99 1.39 24.03
CA SER A 27 11.95 1.36 25.06
C SER A 27 11.40 -0.03 25.41
N ASP A 28 11.89 -1.11 24.79
CA ASP A 28 11.41 -2.48 25.07
C ASP A 28 12.47 -3.32 25.84
N PRO A 29 12.29 -3.59 27.16
CA PRO A 29 13.33 -4.22 27.99
C PRO A 29 13.48 -5.75 27.79
N GLN A 30 12.93 -6.34 26.74
CA GLN A 30 12.77 -7.81 26.65
C GLN A 30 13.64 -8.54 25.64
N ASN A 31 14.58 -7.89 24.93
CA ASN A 31 15.41 -8.59 23.95
C ASN A 31 16.91 -8.51 24.26
N MET A 32 17.30 -9.15 25.36
CA MET A 32 18.68 -9.57 25.61
C MET A 32 18.70 -11.08 25.44
N ASP A 33 19.25 -11.55 24.32
CA ASP A 33 19.98 -12.85 24.15
C ASP A 33 19.83 -13.40 22.72
N ASN A 34 20.53 -12.81 21.74
CA ASN A 34 21.32 -13.57 20.74
C ASN A 34 22.06 -12.59 19.81
N VAL A 35 23.35 -12.38 20.05
CA VAL A 35 24.22 -11.69 19.10
C VAL A 35 25.20 -12.72 18.55
N SER A 36 24.96 -13.15 17.32
CA SER A 36 25.97 -13.81 16.49
C SER A 36 25.73 -13.47 15.02
N GLU A 37 26.41 -12.39 14.60
CA GLU A 37 27.12 -12.22 13.32
C GLU A 37 26.49 -12.85 12.06
N LEU A 38 25.93 -12.00 11.18
CA LEU A 38 26.30 -11.85 9.76
C LEU A 38 25.19 -11.10 8.98
N GLY A 39 25.60 -10.11 8.17
CA GLY A 39 24.84 -9.59 7.04
C GLY A 39 24.46 -8.12 7.17
N GLU A 40 24.99 -7.31 6.25
CA GLU A 40 24.45 -6.02 5.85
C GLU A 40 22.93 -6.16 5.59
N ASP A 41 22.17 -5.09 5.83
CA ASP A 41 20.70 -4.98 5.76
C ASP A 41 19.97 -5.37 7.06
N GLU A 42 20.14 -4.56 8.09
CA GLU A 42 19.22 -4.52 9.23
C GLU A 42 17.90 -3.85 8.77
N GLU A 43 17.11 -4.54 7.93
CA GLU A 43 15.81 -4.05 7.46
C GLU A 43 14.97 -3.66 8.68
N ILE A 44 14.79 -2.35 8.88
CA ILE A 44 14.28 -1.78 10.12
C ILE A 44 12.93 -2.44 10.48
N TYR A 45 12.85 -2.95 11.71
CA TYR A 45 11.71 -3.73 12.19
C TYR A 45 10.39 -2.94 12.11
N GLY A 46 9.54 -3.27 11.13
CA GLY A 46 8.20 -2.69 10.97
C GLY A 46 8.02 -1.90 9.67
N HIS A 47 9.08 -1.57 8.95
CA HIS A 47 9.02 -0.63 7.82
C HIS A 47 8.95 -1.29 6.45
N GLN A 48 8.77 -2.61 6.41
CA GLN A 48 8.70 -3.39 5.17
C GLN A 48 7.65 -2.90 4.17
N TYR A 49 6.59 -2.24 4.65
CA TYR A 49 5.53 -1.72 3.79
C TYR A 49 5.92 -0.44 3.04
N PHE A 50 6.95 0.28 3.48
CA PHE A 50 7.34 1.55 2.86
C PHE A 50 8.13 1.31 1.58
N ALA A 51 7.91 2.20 0.61
CA ALA A 51 8.80 2.45 -0.51
C ALA A 51 9.93 3.40 -0.08
N GLU A 52 11.08 3.29 -0.75
CA GLU A 52 12.18 4.22 -0.57
C GLU A 52 11.91 5.45 -1.42
N VAL A 53 11.68 6.58 -0.75
CA VAL A 53 11.39 7.86 -1.42
C VAL A 53 12.70 8.39 -2.01
N ALA A 54 12.69 8.67 -3.31
CA ALA A 54 13.86 9.21 -3.98
C ALA A 54 14.20 10.62 -3.47
N GLU A 55 15.48 10.90 -3.24
CA GLU A 55 15.95 12.19 -2.72
C GLU A 55 15.50 13.37 -3.60
N ASP A 56 15.54 13.21 -4.93
CA ASP A 56 15.11 14.24 -5.88
C ASP A 56 13.62 14.58 -5.76
N PHE A 57 12.78 13.65 -5.31
CA PHE A 57 11.38 13.91 -4.97
C PHE A 57 11.25 14.78 -3.72
N ILE A 58 12.10 14.54 -2.71
CA ILE A 58 12.11 15.27 -1.43
C ILE A 58 12.70 16.67 -1.60
N GLU A 59 13.74 16.83 -2.42
CA GLU A 59 14.39 18.11 -2.69
C GLU A 59 13.49 19.11 -3.44
N ASP A 60 12.47 18.64 -4.17
CA ASP A 60 11.52 19.51 -4.87
C ASP A 60 10.38 19.97 -3.95
N ASP A 61 10.50 21.23 -3.49
CA ASP A 61 9.52 21.93 -2.65
C ASP A 61 8.07 21.84 -3.18
N PHE A 62 7.87 21.73 -4.50
CA PHE A 62 6.53 21.60 -5.07
C PHE A 62 5.83 20.34 -4.56
N ASN A 63 6.54 19.22 -4.46
CA ASN A 63 6.02 17.94 -3.96
C ASN A 63 5.67 17.99 -2.47
N LEU A 64 6.31 18.88 -1.71
CA LEU A 64 6.14 19.03 -0.27
C LEU A 64 5.12 20.09 0.14
N THR A 65 4.50 20.77 -0.84
CA THR A 65 3.55 21.88 -0.60
C THR A 65 2.49 21.53 0.44
N GLY A 66 2.36 22.38 1.47
CA GLY A 66 1.34 22.29 2.51
C GLY A 66 1.68 21.38 3.70
N LEU A 67 2.74 20.57 3.64
CA LEU A 67 3.16 19.71 4.75
C LEU A 67 3.70 20.51 5.94
N ASN A 68 4.25 21.69 5.67
CA ASN A 68 4.75 22.64 6.67
C ASN A 68 3.69 23.10 7.70
N PHE A 69 2.40 22.97 7.38
CA PHE A 69 1.30 23.30 8.31
C PHE A 69 0.88 22.12 9.18
N LEU A 70 1.23 20.90 8.78
CA LEU A 70 0.85 19.65 9.46
C LEU A 70 1.96 19.15 10.40
N VAL A 71 3.22 19.41 10.04
CA VAL A 71 4.40 18.89 10.73
C VAL A 71 5.05 19.97 11.61
N PRO A 72 5.20 19.75 12.93
CA PRO A 72 5.99 20.60 13.81
C PRO A 72 7.48 20.59 13.40
N PHE A 73 8.23 21.67 13.63
CA PHE A 73 9.68 21.71 13.33
C PHE A 73 10.02 21.24 11.91
N TYR A 74 9.17 21.58 10.93
CA TYR A 74 9.26 21.08 9.56
C TYR A 74 10.64 21.24 8.92
N LYS A 75 11.33 22.36 9.18
CA LYS A 75 12.65 22.63 8.60
C LYS A 75 13.71 21.71 9.19
N GLU A 76 13.71 21.60 10.52
CA GLU A 76 14.62 20.74 11.26
C GLU A 76 14.38 19.25 10.95
N ALA A 77 13.10 18.87 10.79
CA ALA A 77 12.70 17.52 10.37
C ALA A 77 13.16 17.20 8.93
N LEU A 78 13.03 18.15 8.01
CA LEU A 78 13.47 17.98 6.62
C LEU A 78 15.00 17.92 6.51
N GLU A 79 15.72 18.77 7.25
CA GLU A 79 17.18 18.72 7.34
C GLU A 79 17.66 17.37 7.90
N MET A 80 16.94 16.81 8.88
CA MET A 80 17.22 15.46 9.40
C MET A 80 16.96 14.36 8.35
N ILE A 81 15.86 14.43 7.59
CA ILE A 81 15.57 13.46 6.51
C ILE A 81 16.61 13.50 5.39
N LEU A 82 17.16 14.68 5.09
CA LEU A 82 18.16 14.87 4.05
C LEU A 82 19.61 14.72 4.56
N ASP A 83 19.81 14.29 5.80
CA ASP A 83 21.12 14.16 6.44
C ASP A 83 21.99 15.43 6.33
N ILE A 84 21.37 16.61 6.40
CA ILE A 84 22.06 17.90 6.37
C ILE A 84 22.66 18.18 7.76
N GLU A 85 23.97 18.40 7.82
CA GLU A 85 24.64 18.72 9.08
C GLU A 85 24.07 20.02 9.70
N PRO A 86 23.67 19.99 10.99
CA PRO A 86 23.15 21.18 11.66
C PRO A 86 24.25 22.22 11.78
N GLN A 87 23.96 23.48 11.46
CA GLN A 87 24.92 24.57 11.66
C GLN A 87 25.23 24.74 13.16
N GLU A 88 26.52 24.74 13.51
CA GLU A 88 27.05 24.81 14.89
C GLU A 88 26.52 26.01 15.72
N ASP A 89 25.97 27.04 15.08
CA ASP A 89 25.43 28.25 15.73
C ASP A 89 23.95 28.14 16.17
N SER A 90 23.27 27.01 15.92
CA SER A 90 21.90 26.78 16.39
C SER A 90 21.87 26.38 17.88
N LEU A 91 22.16 27.31 18.78
CA LEU A 91 22.17 27.06 20.24
C LEU A 91 20.76 26.88 20.86
N LYS A 92 19.75 26.51 20.06
CA LYS A 92 18.35 26.31 20.47
C LYS A 92 17.68 25.15 19.74
N ILE A 93 18.41 24.09 19.42
CA ILE A 93 17.77 22.89 18.86
C ILE A 93 16.75 22.39 19.90
N PRO A 94 15.48 22.16 19.53
CA PRO A 94 14.52 21.42 20.35
C PRO A 94 15.12 20.09 20.81
N ASP A 95 14.53 19.44 21.81
CA ASP A 95 14.95 18.08 22.19
C ASP A 95 14.98 17.19 20.94
N VAL A 96 16.10 16.50 20.70
CA VAL A 96 16.38 15.76 19.45
C VAL A 96 15.26 14.76 19.17
N SER A 97 14.70 14.15 20.22
CA SER A 97 13.59 13.22 20.14
C SER A 97 12.31 13.83 19.54
N ILE A 98 12.08 15.13 19.72
CA ILE A 98 10.91 15.83 19.17
C ILE A 98 11.10 16.03 17.66
N VAL A 99 12.32 16.37 17.23
CA VAL A 99 12.65 16.51 15.81
C VAL A 99 12.57 15.16 15.10
N GLU A 100 13.05 14.08 15.74
CA GLU A 100 12.91 12.70 15.23
C GLU A 100 11.45 12.32 14.98
N SER A 101 10.56 12.54 15.97
CA SER A 101 9.13 12.25 15.79
C SER A 101 8.48 13.08 14.68
N SER A 102 8.99 14.31 14.45
CA SER A 102 8.51 15.19 13.37
C SER A 102 9.04 14.74 12.01
N ALA A 103 10.27 14.22 11.94
CA ALA A 103 10.85 13.61 10.76
C ALA A 103 10.12 12.33 10.35
N GLU A 104 9.77 11.45 11.30
CA GLU A 104 8.97 10.25 11.01
C GLU A 104 7.60 10.61 10.41
N LEU A 105 6.90 11.56 11.04
CA LEU A 105 5.62 12.06 10.54
C LEU A 105 5.76 12.68 9.14
N LEU A 106 6.79 13.51 8.93
CA LEU A 106 7.04 14.14 7.65
C LEU A 106 7.33 13.12 6.56
N TYR A 107 8.24 12.18 6.80
CA TYR A 107 8.59 11.13 5.85
C TYR A 107 7.36 10.30 5.48
N GLY A 108 6.52 9.94 6.45
CA GLY A 108 5.27 9.23 6.19
C GLY A 108 4.30 10.01 5.29
N LEU A 109 4.15 11.32 5.50
CA LEU A 109 3.30 12.17 4.64
C LEU A 109 3.90 12.41 3.24
N ILE A 110 5.22 12.42 3.12
CA ILE A 110 5.92 12.46 1.82
C ILE A 110 5.69 11.13 1.09
N HIS A 111 5.86 10.00 1.80
CA HIS A 111 5.65 8.66 1.27
C HIS A 111 4.23 8.49 0.69
N GLN A 112 3.19 8.97 1.39
CA GLN A 112 1.81 8.98 0.89
C GLN A 112 1.67 9.61 -0.50
N ARG A 113 2.42 10.70 -0.76
CA ARG A 113 2.42 11.38 -2.07
C ARG A 113 3.30 10.64 -3.07
N TYR A 114 4.47 10.18 -2.63
CA TYR A 114 5.46 9.51 -3.47
C TYR A 114 4.93 8.23 -4.11
N ILE A 115 4.21 7.38 -3.36
CA ILE A 115 3.66 6.12 -3.88
C ILE A 115 2.55 6.29 -4.93
N LEU A 116 2.09 7.53 -5.15
CA LEU A 116 1.18 7.88 -6.25
C LEU A 116 1.92 8.33 -7.52
N THR A 117 3.22 8.62 -7.43
CA THR A 117 4.06 8.92 -8.59
C THR A 117 4.38 7.65 -9.38
N ARG A 118 4.86 7.79 -10.61
CA ARG A 118 5.25 6.64 -11.44
C ARG A 118 6.35 5.79 -10.78
N GLN A 119 7.37 6.44 -10.20
CA GLN A 119 8.51 5.75 -9.59
C GLN A 119 8.11 5.04 -8.30
N GLY A 120 7.44 5.74 -7.38
CA GLY A 120 6.98 5.14 -6.14
C GLY A 120 5.97 4.03 -6.38
N MET A 121 5.07 4.18 -7.35
CA MET A 121 4.10 3.13 -7.67
C MET A 121 4.76 1.88 -8.27
N GLN A 122 5.82 2.02 -9.07
CA GLN A 122 6.58 0.87 -9.56
C GLN A 122 7.24 0.11 -8.41
N GLN A 123 7.92 0.79 -7.49
CA GLN A 123 8.51 0.14 -6.30
C GLN A 123 7.46 -0.63 -5.49
N MET A 124 6.26 -0.05 -5.33
CA MET A 124 5.18 -0.70 -4.61
C MET A 124 4.58 -1.88 -5.36
N VAL A 125 4.61 -1.89 -6.70
CA VAL A 125 4.24 -3.06 -7.51
C VAL A 125 5.25 -4.18 -7.29
N ASP A 126 6.54 -3.88 -7.32
CA ASP A 126 7.59 -4.89 -7.13
C ASP A 126 7.42 -5.56 -5.75
N LYS A 127 7.24 -4.76 -4.69
CA LYS A 127 6.92 -5.25 -3.33
C LYS A 127 5.61 -6.03 -3.26
N TYR A 128 4.60 -5.64 -4.04
CA TYR A 128 3.31 -6.32 -4.08
C TYR A 128 3.45 -7.72 -4.68
N GLU A 129 4.15 -7.87 -5.80
CA GLU A 129 4.38 -9.15 -6.48
C GLU A 129 5.24 -10.10 -5.64
N GLU A 130 6.21 -9.56 -4.90
CA GLU A 130 7.04 -10.30 -3.94
C GLU A 130 6.26 -10.72 -2.68
N GLY A 131 5.07 -10.15 -2.46
CA GLY A 131 4.19 -10.49 -1.35
C GLY A 131 4.60 -9.87 0.00
N HIS A 132 5.36 -8.77 -0.02
CA HIS A 132 5.83 -8.07 1.18
C HIS A 132 4.70 -7.54 2.07
N PHE A 133 3.54 -7.25 1.50
CA PHE A 133 2.36 -6.78 2.23
C PHE A 133 1.51 -7.91 2.83
N GLY A 134 1.83 -9.16 2.52
CA GLY A 134 1.13 -10.35 2.97
C GLY A 134 -0.08 -10.73 2.11
N VAL A 135 -1.00 -11.48 2.73
CA VAL A 135 -2.12 -12.14 2.04
C VAL A 135 -3.44 -11.90 2.75
N CYS A 136 -4.54 -12.03 2.00
CA CYS A 136 -5.88 -11.86 2.52
C CYS A 136 -6.20 -12.95 3.56
N PRO A 137 -6.74 -12.59 4.74
CA PRO A 137 -7.10 -13.56 5.78
C PRO A 137 -8.35 -14.39 5.43
N ARG A 138 -9.12 -14.00 4.39
CA ARG A 138 -10.29 -14.77 3.96
C ARG A 138 -9.83 -16.02 3.20
N VAL A 139 -10.24 -17.18 3.71
CA VAL A 139 -9.96 -18.50 3.12
C VAL A 139 -10.28 -18.55 1.61
N PHE A 140 -11.47 -18.11 1.21
CA PHE A 140 -11.90 -18.12 -0.20
C PHE A 140 -11.34 -17.00 -1.07
N CYS A 141 -10.42 -16.19 -0.55
CA CYS A 141 -9.55 -15.36 -1.39
C CYS A 141 -8.28 -16.09 -1.81
N ASN A 142 -8.08 -17.36 -1.40
CA ASN A 142 -6.96 -18.22 -1.80
C ASN A 142 -5.60 -17.53 -1.71
N SER A 143 -5.32 -16.91 -0.55
CA SER A 143 -4.08 -16.19 -0.29
C SER A 143 -3.77 -15.06 -1.28
N GLN A 144 -4.80 -14.37 -1.79
CA GLN A 144 -4.63 -13.17 -2.61
C GLN A 144 -3.76 -12.13 -1.89
N LEU A 145 -2.74 -11.63 -2.57
CA LEU A 145 -1.86 -10.54 -2.12
C LEU A 145 -2.66 -9.27 -1.86
N VAL A 146 -2.32 -8.58 -0.77
CA VAL A 146 -3.01 -7.37 -0.29
C VAL A 146 -2.11 -6.14 -0.44
N LEU A 147 -2.68 -4.94 -0.32
CA LEU A 147 -1.96 -3.66 -0.42
C LEU A 147 -2.17 -2.86 0.86
N PRO A 148 -1.16 -2.12 1.36
CA PRO A 148 -1.33 -1.23 2.49
C PRO A 148 -2.22 -0.04 2.10
N CYS A 149 -3.02 0.45 3.04
CA CYS A 149 -3.88 1.60 2.83
C CYS A 149 -4.26 2.28 4.16
N GLY A 150 -4.59 3.57 4.08
CA GLY A 150 -5.24 4.31 5.16
C GLY A 150 -6.75 4.33 5.03
N ARG A 151 -7.45 4.51 6.16
CA ARG A 151 -8.89 4.85 6.17
C ARG A 151 -9.15 6.37 6.22
N SER A 152 -8.09 7.13 6.45
CA SER A 152 -8.07 8.58 6.35
C SER A 152 -6.71 9.01 5.80
N ASP A 153 -6.67 10.17 5.16
CA ASP A 153 -5.44 10.84 4.75
C ASP A 153 -4.92 11.82 5.82
N LEU A 154 -5.63 11.94 6.96
CA LEU A 154 -5.20 12.75 8.10
C LEU A 154 -4.48 11.88 9.14
N PRO A 155 -3.29 12.29 9.61
CA PRO A 155 -2.51 11.53 10.58
C PRO A 155 -3.20 11.49 11.96
N GLY A 156 -2.90 10.45 12.73
CA GLY A 156 -3.36 10.21 14.10
C GLY A 156 -4.78 9.64 14.21
N LEU A 157 -5.44 9.34 13.10
CA LEU A 157 -6.84 8.87 13.11
C LEU A 157 -6.99 7.35 13.13
N ASP A 158 -6.25 6.63 12.29
CA ASP A 158 -6.28 5.17 12.23
C ASP A 158 -4.94 4.64 11.74
N THR A 159 -4.64 3.41 12.12
CA THR A 159 -3.41 2.73 11.73
C THR A 159 -3.54 2.11 10.35
N VAL A 160 -2.42 1.74 9.73
CA VAL A 160 -2.39 1.10 8.42
C VAL A 160 -3.28 -0.13 8.38
N LYS A 161 -4.05 -0.26 7.31
CA LYS A 161 -4.89 -1.41 6.97
C LYS A 161 -4.35 -2.08 5.72
N LEU A 162 -4.81 -3.30 5.47
CA LEU A 162 -4.49 -4.09 4.29
C LEU A 162 -5.74 -4.27 3.44
N TYR A 163 -5.76 -3.66 2.27
CA TYR A 163 -6.81 -3.79 1.27
C TYR A 163 -6.61 -5.05 0.44
N CYS A 164 -7.65 -5.90 0.37
CA CYS A 164 -7.66 -7.06 -0.51
C CYS A 164 -8.39 -6.73 -1.82
N PRO A 165 -7.71 -6.85 -2.99
CA PRO A 165 -8.32 -6.55 -4.27
C PRO A 165 -9.31 -7.63 -4.74
N ASN A 166 -9.31 -8.82 -4.13
CA ASN A 166 -10.27 -9.87 -4.47
C ASN A 166 -11.60 -9.73 -3.70
N CYS A 167 -11.59 -9.50 -2.39
CA CYS A 167 -12.84 -9.33 -1.65
C CYS A 167 -13.27 -7.88 -1.46
N LEU A 168 -12.47 -6.92 -1.94
CA LEU A 168 -12.75 -5.48 -1.90
C LEU A 168 -12.99 -4.96 -0.48
N ASP A 169 -12.21 -5.46 0.47
CA ASP A 169 -12.40 -5.23 1.90
C ASP A 169 -11.04 -5.01 2.59
N THR A 170 -11.05 -4.34 3.72
CA THR A 170 -9.85 -3.92 4.46
C THR A 170 -9.66 -4.72 5.75
N TYR A 171 -8.43 -5.12 6.02
CA TYR A 171 -8.05 -5.94 7.17
C TYR A 171 -7.00 -5.24 8.03
N ILE A 172 -6.94 -5.62 9.30
CA ILE A 172 -5.85 -5.18 10.18
C ILE A 172 -4.63 -6.08 9.89
N PRO A 173 -3.41 -5.53 9.78
CA PRO A 173 -2.20 -6.34 9.64
C PRO A 173 -2.12 -7.41 10.74
N PRO A 174 -1.83 -8.68 10.40
CA PRO A 174 -1.82 -9.77 11.38
C PRO A 174 -0.65 -9.65 12.37
N SER A 175 0.49 -9.11 11.92
CA SER A 175 1.65 -8.86 12.77
C SER A 175 1.50 -7.55 13.52
N SER A 176 1.69 -7.60 14.85
CA SER A 176 1.61 -6.43 15.73
C SER A 176 2.67 -5.38 15.43
N ARG A 177 3.76 -5.74 14.75
CA ARG A 177 4.82 -4.81 14.34
C ARG A 177 4.30 -3.64 13.48
N PHE A 178 3.19 -3.85 12.78
CA PHE A 178 2.60 -2.84 11.90
C PHE A 178 1.46 -2.05 12.57
N HIS A 179 1.11 -2.36 13.83
CA HIS A 179 -0.02 -1.70 14.51
C HIS A 179 0.31 -0.27 14.96
N GLY A 180 1.59 0.10 15.05
CA GLY A 180 2.01 1.47 15.36
C GLY A 180 2.06 2.42 14.15
N ILE A 181 1.97 1.88 12.93
CA ILE A 181 2.17 2.66 11.71
C ILE A 181 0.88 3.37 11.33
N ASP A 182 0.97 4.68 11.08
CA ASP A 182 -0.17 5.49 10.66
C ASP A 182 -0.63 5.09 9.25
N GLY A 183 -1.94 4.92 9.08
CA GLY A 183 -2.53 4.62 7.78
C GLY A 183 -2.45 5.79 6.80
N ALA A 184 -2.38 7.03 7.29
CA ALA A 184 -2.26 8.23 6.47
C ALA A 184 -0.99 8.20 5.61
N PHE A 185 0.06 7.51 6.04
CA PHE A 185 1.32 7.40 5.28
C PHE A 185 1.20 6.61 3.97
N PHE A 186 0.13 5.84 3.82
CA PHE A 186 -0.22 5.15 2.57
C PHE A 186 -1.39 5.82 1.87
N GLY A 187 -2.24 6.49 2.65
CA GLY A 187 -3.41 7.18 2.16
C GLY A 187 -4.54 6.25 1.73
N THR A 188 -5.69 6.85 1.47
CA THR A 188 -6.93 6.16 1.08
C THR A 188 -6.93 5.72 -0.37
N THR A 189 -6.12 6.37 -1.20
CA THR A 189 -6.23 6.33 -2.66
C THR A 189 -5.27 5.33 -3.31
N PHE A 190 -4.10 5.12 -2.71
CA PHE A 190 -3.02 4.31 -3.27
C PHE A 190 -3.42 2.94 -3.85
N PRO A 191 -4.09 2.03 -3.10
CA PRO A 191 -4.39 0.69 -3.63
C PRO A 191 -5.29 0.75 -4.87
N HIS A 192 -6.21 1.71 -4.92
CA HIS A 192 -7.17 1.86 -6.01
C HIS A 192 -6.49 2.39 -7.28
N LEU A 193 -5.62 3.39 -7.14
CA LEU A 193 -4.86 3.93 -8.28
C LEU A 193 -3.86 2.91 -8.81
N LEU A 194 -3.16 2.17 -7.94
CA LEU A 194 -2.25 1.10 -8.36
C LEU A 194 -3.00 0.08 -9.21
N LEU A 195 -4.15 -0.43 -8.76
CA LEU A 195 -4.92 -1.43 -9.49
C LEU A 195 -5.56 -0.89 -10.78
N GLN A 196 -5.79 0.41 -10.86
CA GLN A 196 -6.25 1.08 -12.08
C GLN A 196 -5.12 1.21 -13.11
N CYS A 197 -3.89 1.48 -12.67
CA CYS A 197 -2.70 1.56 -13.54
C CYS A 197 -2.20 0.17 -13.96
N TYR A 198 -2.20 -0.80 -13.05
CA TYR A 198 -1.68 -2.16 -13.22
C TYR A 198 -2.81 -3.18 -13.22
N ARG A 199 -3.60 -3.18 -14.30
CA ARG A 199 -4.84 -3.98 -14.37
C ARG A 199 -4.63 -5.47 -14.48
N ASP A 200 -3.44 -5.90 -14.88
CA ASP A 200 -3.05 -7.32 -14.88
C ASP A 200 -2.95 -7.89 -13.46
N LEU A 201 -2.71 -7.02 -12.46
CA LEU A 201 -2.69 -7.39 -11.04
C LEU A 201 -4.08 -7.38 -10.40
N ALA A 202 -5.01 -6.62 -10.98
CA ALA A 202 -6.34 -6.40 -10.44
C ALA A 202 -7.31 -7.55 -10.79
N PRO A 203 -7.94 -8.21 -9.80
CA PRO A 203 -9.06 -9.10 -10.02
C PRO A 203 -10.23 -8.35 -10.67
N SER A 204 -10.78 -8.88 -11.77
CA SER A 204 -12.02 -8.38 -12.37
C SER A 204 -13.12 -8.36 -11.32
N ILE A 205 -14.02 -7.38 -11.32
CA ILE A 205 -15.22 -7.38 -10.45
C ILE A 205 -16.26 -8.41 -10.89
N VAL A 206 -16.22 -8.82 -12.16
CA VAL A 206 -17.15 -9.78 -12.79
C VAL A 206 -16.56 -11.20 -12.71
N ALA A 207 -17.39 -12.18 -12.37
CA ALA A 207 -17.01 -13.56 -12.08
C ALA A 207 -16.80 -14.47 -13.31
N ALA A 208 -17.23 -14.09 -14.53
CA ALA A 208 -17.16 -14.95 -15.72
C ALA A 208 -16.11 -14.50 -16.76
N PRO A 209 -15.43 -15.43 -17.45
CA PRO A 209 -14.95 -16.72 -16.95
C PRO A 209 -13.48 -17.00 -17.32
N ALA A 210 -12.93 -18.04 -16.69
CA ALA A 210 -11.66 -18.68 -17.01
C ALA A 210 -11.60 -19.38 -18.40
N ALA A 211 -12.18 -18.78 -19.45
CA ALA A 211 -12.25 -19.35 -20.79
C ALA A 211 -12.23 -18.28 -21.90
N THR A 212 -11.11 -17.57 -22.03
CA THR A 212 -10.63 -17.03 -23.32
C THR A 212 -9.11 -17.22 -23.34
N LEU A 213 -8.71 -18.47 -23.57
CA LEU A 213 -7.35 -18.81 -23.98
C LEU A 213 -7.21 -18.46 -25.47
N SER A 214 -6.72 -17.25 -25.75
CA SER A 214 -5.79 -16.96 -26.86
C SER A 214 -5.40 -15.48 -26.82
N ASP A 215 -4.15 -15.21 -26.46
CA ASP A 215 -3.51 -13.89 -26.50
C ASP A 215 -3.51 -13.23 -27.90
N GLU A 216 -3.90 -13.97 -28.95
CA GLU A 216 -3.84 -13.51 -30.34
C GLU A 216 -5.10 -12.79 -30.85
N GLN A 217 -6.17 -12.68 -30.07
CA GLN A 217 -7.42 -12.03 -30.51
C GLN A 217 -7.71 -10.68 -29.83
N GLN A 218 -7.01 -10.33 -28.74
CA GLN A 218 -7.25 -9.09 -28.00
C GLN A 218 -6.66 -7.84 -28.69
N GLU A 219 -5.60 -7.98 -29.51
CA GLU A 219 -5.02 -6.83 -30.23
C GLU A 219 -5.89 -6.34 -31.41
N GLN A 220 -6.85 -7.15 -31.89
CA GLN A 220 -7.71 -6.77 -33.02
C GLN A 220 -8.98 -6.02 -32.60
N GLU A 221 -9.55 -6.29 -31.42
CA GLU A 221 -10.75 -5.56 -30.94
C GLU A 221 -10.43 -4.14 -30.44
N ASP A 222 -9.22 -3.88 -29.93
CA ASP A 222 -8.81 -2.56 -29.46
C ASP A 222 -8.68 -1.52 -30.60
N THR A 223 -8.60 -1.96 -31.86
CA THR A 223 -8.51 -1.04 -33.02
C THR A 223 -9.88 -0.60 -33.55
N GLU A 224 -10.95 -1.36 -33.32
CA GLU A 224 -12.29 -1.06 -33.86
C GLU A 224 -13.22 -0.31 -32.88
N GLN A 225 -12.96 -0.33 -31.56
CA GLN A 225 -13.79 0.39 -30.57
C GLN A 225 -13.40 1.85 -30.32
N ALA A 226 -12.37 2.38 -30.99
CA ALA A 226 -11.93 3.77 -30.85
C ALA A 226 -12.88 4.82 -31.50
N THR A 227 -13.96 4.40 -32.16
CA THR A 227 -14.85 5.31 -32.91
C THR A 227 -16.18 5.66 -32.23
N GLU A 228 -16.51 5.10 -31.06
CA GLU A 228 -17.72 5.49 -30.33
C GLU A 228 -17.38 6.31 -29.08
N ALA A 229 -17.94 7.52 -29.01
CA ALA A 229 -17.80 8.40 -27.87
C ALA A 229 -18.32 7.68 -26.61
N PRO A 230 -17.53 7.59 -25.52
CA PRO A 230 -17.99 6.89 -24.33
C PRO A 230 -19.13 7.71 -23.70
N SER A 231 -20.33 7.13 -23.64
CA SER A 231 -21.37 7.62 -22.74
C SER A 231 -20.77 7.65 -21.33
N ALA A 232 -20.91 8.78 -20.65
CA ALA A 232 -20.24 9.11 -19.38
C ALA A 232 -20.56 8.18 -18.17
N GLY A 233 -21.24 7.07 -18.40
CA GLY A 233 -21.42 5.99 -17.42
C GLY A 233 -21.57 4.65 -18.14
N ALA A 234 -20.53 3.83 -18.10
CA ALA A 234 -20.59 2.38 -18.26
C ALA A 234 -19.23 1.79 -17.87
N LEU A 235 -19.23 0.77 -17.01
CA LEU A 235 -18.05 -0.06 -16.74
C LEU A 235 -17.75 -0.85 -18.01
N THR A 236 -16.93 -0.31 -18.90
CA THR A 236 -16.49 -1.03 -20.11
C THR A 236 -15.58 -2.19 -19.71
N PRO A 237 -15.62 -3.35 -20.39
CA PRO A 237 -14.67 -4.45 -20.17
C PRO A 237 -13.20 -3.98 -20.21
N ALA A 238 -12.92 -3.03 -21.11
CA ALA A 238 -11.66 -2.33 -21.23
C ALA A 238 -11.28 -1.43 -20.04
N ARG A 239 -12.02 -1.44 -18.91
CA ARG A 239 -11.66 -0.76 -17.64
C ARG A 239 -11.64 -1.70 -16.42
N LEU A 240 -12.04 -2.96 -16.56
CA LEU A 240 -12.05 -3.96 -15.47
C LEU A 240 -10.67 -4.57 -15.17
N GLY A 241 -10.46 -5.09 -13.96
CA GLY A 241 -9.29 -5.93 -13.70
C GLY A 241 -9.21 -7.12 -14.66
N ARG A 242 -8.01 -7.52 -15.08
CA ARG A 242 -7.79 -8.63 -16.03
C ARG A 242 -7.57 -9.97 -15.32
N LYS A 243 -7.24 -9.95 -14.04
CA LYS A 243 -7.02 -11.17 -13.25
C LYS A 243 -8.36 -11.85 -12.93
N ILE A 244 -8.38 -13.17 -13.00
CA ILE A 244 -9.57 -13.97 -12.67
C ILE A 244 -9.81 -13.88 -11.15
N PRO A 245 -10.99 -13.45 -10.69
CA PRO A 245 -11.29 -13.36 -9.27
C PRO A 245 -11.65 -14.72 -8.65
N HIS A 246 -11.43 -14.85 -7.35
CA HIS A 246 -11.98 -15.95 -6.57
C HIS A 246 -13.40 -15.60 -6.10
N THR A 247 -14.34 -16.49 -6.39
CA THR A 247 -15.79 -16.25 -6.27
C THR A 247 -16.47 -17.16 -5.24
N GLU A 248 -15.72 -18.07 -4.61
CA GLU A 248 -16.27 -19.02 -3.64
C GLU A 248 -16.75 -18.30 -2.36
N ILE A 249 -17.90 -18.73 -1.85
CA ILE A 249 -18.52 -18.19 -0.64
C ILE A 249 -18.63 -19.30 0.41
N TYR A 250 -18.32 -18.97 1.66
CA TYR A 250 -18.44 -19.91 2.77
C TYR A 250 -19.90 -20.31 3.01
N ILE A 251 -20.18 -21.60 2.92
CA ILE A 251 -21.50 -22.18 3.21
C ILE A 251 -21.44 -22.90 4.56
N PRO A 252 -22.09 -22.36 5.62
CA PRO A 252 -22.09 -23.01 6.93
C PRO A 252 -22.85 -24.34 6.88
N ARG A 253 -22.26 -25.38 7.48
CA ARG A 253 -22.84 -26.73 7.58
C ARG A 253 -22.78 -27.23 9.01
N ILE A 254 -23.85 -27.88 9.46
CA ILE A 254 -23.95 -28.56 10.77
C ILE A 254 -24.35 -30.01 10.49
N TYR A 255 -23.54 -30.98 10.97
CA TYR A 255 -23.70 -32.41 10.66
C TYR A 255 -23.81 -32.71 9.14
N GLY A 256 -23.12 -31.93 8.30
CA GLY A 256 -23.15 -32.07 6.84
C GLY A 256 -24.29 -31.34 6.12
N PHE A 257 -25.33 -30.92 6.85
CA PHE A 257 -26.47 -30.18 6.31
C PHE A 257 -26.21 -28.69 6.27
N ARG A 258 -26.61 -28.03 5.18
CA ARG A 258 -26.53 -26.56 5.07
C ARG A 258 -27.45 -25.92 6.10
N VAL A 259 -26.98 -24.87 6.76
CA VAL A 259 -27.83 -24.06 7.62
C VAL A 259 -28.81 -23.27 6.75
N SER A 260 -30.11 -23.37 7.06
CA SER A 260 -31.16 -22.65 6.33
C SER A 260 -30.98 -21.13 6.44
N GLU A 261 -31.20 -20.41 5.35
CA GLU A 261 -31.21 -18.93 5.34
C GLU A 261 -32.31 -18.36 6.25
N PHE A 262 -33.43 -19.08 6.40
CA PHE A 262 -34.51 -18.69 7.29
C PHE A 262 -34.21 -18.95 8.77
N ALA A 263 -33.15 -19.69 9.09
CA ALA A 263 -32.76 -19.92 10.48
C ALA A 263 -32.28 -18.61 11.12
N ILE A 264 -32.49 -18.44 12.43
CA ILE A 264 -32.04 -17.26 13.18
C ILE A 264 -30.52 -17.11 13.07
N SER A 265 -29.78 -18.22 13.19
CA SER A 265 -28.32 -18.30 12.99
C SER A 265 -27.92 -18.63 11.54
N GLY A 266 -28.84 -18.46 10.59
CA GLY A 266 -28.57 -18.66 9.18
C GLY A 266 -27.61 -17.61 8.63
N PRO A 267 -26.97 -17.88 7.47
CA PRO A 267 -26.18 -16.87 6.81
C PRO A 267 -27.03 -15.63 6.50
N ARG A 268 -26.40 -14.45 6.55
CA ARG A 268 -27.02 -13.14 6.28
C ARG A 268 -26.13 -12.37 5.32
N MET A 269 -26.76 -11.52 4.51
CA MET A 269 -26.06 -10.58 3.63
C MET A 269 -25.04 -11.27 2.71
N GLN A 270 -25.36 -12.46 2.17
CA GLN A 270 -24.47 -13.15 1.24
C GLN A 270 -24.14 -12.29 0.02
N TRP A 271 -25.12 -11.51 -0.45
CA TRP A 271 -24.99 -10.53 -1.53
C TRP A 271 -23.79 -9.58 -1.40
N MET A 272 -23.36 -9.23 -0.18
CA MET A 272 -22.17 -8.38 0.03
C MET A 272 -20.87 -9.05 -0.40
N ARG A 273 -20.89 -10.38 -0.57
CA ARG A 273 -19.75 -11.21 -0.97
C ARG A 273 -19.97 -11.89 -2.32
N GLU A 274 -21.13 -11.70 -2.93
CA GLU A 274 -21.43 -12.17 -4.28
C GLU A 274 -20.75 -11.27 -5.30
N ARG A 275 -20.32 -11.87 -6.39
CA ARG A 275 -19.72 -11.18 -7.53
C ARG A 275 -20.61 -11.43 -8.75
N PRO A 276 -21.02 -10.38 -9.48
CA PRO A 276 -21.88 -10.55 -10.64
C PRO A 276 -21.17 -11.39 -11.70
N HIS A 277 -21.91 -12.23 -12.41
CA HIS A 277 -21.38 -13.08 -13.48
C HIS A 277 -21.35 -12.35 -14.83
N SER A 278 -22.04 -11.23 -14.98
CA SER A 278 -22.01 -10.42 -16.19
C SER A 278 -22.15 -8.92 -15.90
N LEU A 279 -21.74 -8.07 -16.84
CA LEU A 279 -21.99 -6.62 -16.76
C LEU A 279 -23.49 -6.30 -16.77
N THR A 280 -24.28 -7.06 -17.54
CA THR A 280 -25.74 -6.89 -17.60
C THR A 280 -26.40 -7.17 -16.25
N GLU A 281 -25.89 -8.14 -15.48
CA GLU A 281 -26.37 -8.42 -14.13
C GLU A 281 -26.06 -7.28 -13.16
N LEU A 282 -24.87 -6.67 -13.29
CA LEU A 282 -24.47 -5.52 -12.47
C LEU A 282 -25.34 -4.27 -12.71
N GLU A 283 -25.82 -4.07 -13.94
CA GLU A 283 -26.73 -2.96 -14.27
C GLU A 283 -28.16 -3.17 -13.74
N GLN A 284 -28.52 -4.40 -13.38
CA GLN A 284 -29.85 -4.77 -12.90
C GLN A 284 -30.00 -4.75 -11.37
N THR A 285 -28.89 -4.69 -10.64
CA THR A 285 -28.83 -4.60 -9.17
C THR A 285 -28.79 -3.16 -8.69
#